data_AF-A0A1I8J6M4-F1
#
_entry.id   AF-A0A1I8J6M4-F1
#
_cell.length_a   1.000
_cell.length_b   1.000
_cell.length_c   1.000
_cell.angle_alpha   90.00
_cell.angle_beta   90.00
_cell.angle_gamma   90.00
#
_symmetry.space_group_name_H-M   'P 1'
#
loop_
_entity.id
_entity.type
_entity.pdbx_description
1 polymer ?
#
loop_
_entity_poly.entity_id
_entity_poly.type
_entity_poly.pdbx_seq_one_letter_code
_entity_poly.pdbx_strand_id
1 'polypeptide(L)'
;MVCEQVCHHPPISAFHAEATDGSWIFHGSVNPKLTFWGKSIEIEPRGDLTLEFPRLQEVFTWRNVSCKIHNVIVGKMWIESFGNSVILSHSNGCRAELNWHLASWRNPEHHRVDGYILDSSKTRLRALYGKWVDGFYR
;
A
#
# COMPACT_ATOMS: atom_id res chain seq x y z
N MET A 1 -15.23 8.41 9.86
CA MET A 1 -13.75 8.33 9.99
C MET A 1 -13.30 9.41 10.95
N VAL A 2 -12.36 9.06 11.83
CA VAL A 2 -11.63 9.97 12.71
C VAL A 2 -10.13 9.78 12.46
N CYS A 3 -9.34 10.83 12.64
CA CYS A 3 -7.88 10.83 12.48
C CYS A 3 -7.26 11.81 13.47
N GLU A 4 -6.11 11.45 14.04
CA GLU A 4 -5.40 12.26 15.03
C GLU A 4 -3.87 12.16 14.82
N GLN A 5 -3.18 13.29 15.00
CA GLN A 5 -1.73 13.32 15.10
C GLN A 5 -1.31 12.95 16.52
N VAL A 6 -0.93 11.69 16.73
CA VAL A 6 -0.69 11.12 18.07
C VAL A 6 0.75 11.23 18.54
N CYS A 7 1.70 11.51 17.64
CA CYS A 7 3.10 11.75 17.99
C CYS A 7 3.75 12.77 17.05
N HIS A 8 4.67 13.57 17.57
CA HIS A 8 5.49 14.50 16.77
C HIS A 8 6.89 13.96 16.48
N HIS A 9 7.45 13.14 17.38
CA HIS A 9 8.82 12.62 17.29
C HIS A 9 8.88 11.11 17.60
N PRO A 10 8.79 10.23 16.58
CA PRO A 10 8.58 10.54 15.17
C PRO A 10 7.14 10.99 14.87
N PRO A 11 6.87 11.65 13.74
CA PRO A 11 5.51 12.04 13.38
C PRO A 11 4.65 10.79 13.12
N ILE A 12 3.56 10.61 13.86
CA ILE A 12 2.63 9.50 13.69
C ILE A 12 1.21 10.06 13.62
N SER A 13 0.50 9.70 12.55
CA SER A 13 -0.95 9.93 12.43
C SER A 13 -1.67 8.59 12.59
N ALA A 14 -2.63 8.51 13.50
CA ALA A 14 -3.51 7.36 13.67
C ALA A 14 -4.88 7.66 13.07
N PHE A 15 -5.55 6.66 12.52
CA PHE A 15 -6.89 6.82 11.95
C PHE A 15 -7.77 5.60 12.19
N HIS A 16 -9.07 5.84 12.21
CA HIS A 16 -10.09 4.82 12.35
C HIS A 16 -11.33 5.20 11.54
N ALA A 17 -11.82 4.27 10.73
CA ALA A 17 -13.02 4.41 9.94
C ALA A 17 -13.87 3.15 10.08
N GLU A 18 -15.17 3.34 10.16
CA GLU A 18 -16.15 2.25 10.24
C GLU A 18 -17.28 2.54 9.27
N ALA A 19 -17.88 1.47 8.74
CA ALA A 19 -19.12 1.56 7.99
C ALA A 19 -20.28 1.89 8.94
N THR A 20 -21.21 2.74 8.50
CA THR A 20 -22.41 3.09 9.30
C THR A 20 -23.25 1.86 9.66
N ASP A 21 -23.24 0.82 8.82
CA ASP A 21 -23.94 -0.44 9.06
C ASP A 21 -23.09 -1.49 9.81
N GLY A 22 -21.88 -1.14 10.23
CA GLY A 22 -20.94 -2.05 10.89
C GLY A 22 -20.42 -3.18 10.00
N SER A 23 -20.50 -3.05 8.67
CA SER A 23 -20.02 -4.08 7.73
C SER A 23 -18.50 -4.18 7.66
N TRP A 24 -17.77 -3.08 7.86
CA TRP A 24 -16.32 -3.04 7.84
C TRP A 24 -15.74 -2.03 8.83
N ILE A 25 -14.51 -2.29 9.27
CA ILE A 25 -13.68 -1.39 10.07
C ILE A 25 -12.31 -1.29 9.40
N PHE A 26 -11.83 -0.07 9.15
CA PHE A 26 -10.53 0.21 8.57
C PHE A 26 -9.74 1.15 9.48
N HIS A 27 -8.59 0.70 9.95
CA HIS A 27 -7.78 1.47 10.89
C HIS A 27 -6.29 1.19 10.72
N GLY A 28 -5.49 2.07 11.30
CA GLY A 28 -4.05 1.94 11.28
C GLY A 28 -3.36 3.21 11.78
N SER A 29 -2.04 3.22 11.64
CA SER A 29 -1.23 4.40 11.86
C SER A 29 -0.14 4.51 10.80
N VAL A 30 0.30 5.73 10.53
CA VAL A 30 1.35 6.00 9.55
C VAL A 30 2.40 6.92 10.16
N ASN A 31 3.65 6.47 10.08
CA ASN A 31 4.88 7.19 10.36
C ASN A 31 5.64 7.40 9.04
N PRO A 32 5.44 8.53 8.36
CA PRO A 32 6.12 8.78 7.10
C PRO A 32 7.60 9.10 7.34
N LYS A 33 8.49 8.27 6.80
CA LYS A 33 9.92 8.58 6.72
C LYS A 33 10.25 9.18 5.36
N LEU A 34 10.86 10.36 5.37
CA LEU A 34 11.26 11.10 4.16
C LEU A 34 12.76 10.96 3.92
N THR A 35 13.14 10.68 2.68
CA THR A 35 14.54 10.75 2.22
C THR A 35 14.64 11.65 1.00
N PHE A 36 15.48 12.69 1.08
CA PHE A 36 15.71 13.61 -0.02
C PHE A 36 16.91 13.19 -0.86
N TRP A 37 16.70 13.04 -2.16
CA TRP A 37 17.70 12.58 -3.15
C TRP A 37 18.06 13.67 -4.16
N GLY A 38 18.08 14.93 -3.72
CA GLY A 38 18.39 16.09 -4.57
C GLY A 38 17.23 16.51 -5.46
N LYS A 39 16.85 15.72 -6.46
CA LYS A 39 15.73 16.05 -7.38
C LYS A 39 14.42 15.35 -7.04
N SER A 40 14.42 14.46 -6.05
CA SER A 40 13.25 13.68 -5.65
C SER A 40 13.19 13.49 -4.14
N ILE A 41 11.99 13.25 -3.63
CA ILE A 41 11.75 12.82 -2.25
C ILE A 41 11.19 11.40 -2.31
N GLU A 42 11.78 10.49 -1.53
CA GLU A 42 11.20 9.19 -1.26
C GLU A 42 10.45 9.23 0.08
N ILE A 43 9.25 8.66 0.08
CA ILE A 43 8.34 8.60 1.21
C ILE A 43 8.11 7.13 1.51
N GLU A 44 8.53 6.69 2.69
CA GLU A 44 8.26 5.37 3.24
C GLU A 44 7.13 5.49 4.28
N PRO A 45 5.88 5.14 3.94
CA PRO A 45 4.76 5.19 4.87
C PRO A 45 4.78 3.99 5.82
N ARG A 46 5.45 4.13 6.96
CA ARG A 46 5.61 3.03 7.92
C ARG A 46 4.37 2.87 8.77
N GLY A 47 3.90 1.64 8.91
CA GLY A 47 2.78 1.31 9.80
C GLY A 47 1.88 0.27 9.16
N ASP A 48 1.26 -0.53 10.01
CA ASP A 48 0.34 -1.58 9.58
C ASP A 48 -1.06 -0.99 9.39
N LEU A 49 -1.67 -1.36 8.28
CA LEU A 49 -3.06 -1.08 7.95
C LEU A 49 -3.87 -2.34 8.20
N THR A 50 -5.05 -2.17 8.80
CA THR A 50 -5.95 -3.27 9.15
C THR A 50 -7.34 -3.01 8.58
N LEU A 51 -7.88 -3.98 7.85
CA LEU A 51 -9.26 -4.00 7.39
C LEU A 51 -9.95 -5.22 8.00
N GLU A 52 -11.05 -5.00 8.69
CA GLU A 52 -11.84 -6.02 9.34
C GLU A 52 -13.23 -6.08 8.71
N PHE A 53 -13.73 -7.30 8.50
CA PHE A 53 -15.13 -7.58 8.18
C PHE A 53 -15.73 -8.40 9.32
N PRO A 54 -16.27 -7.76 10.38
CA PRO A 54 -16.67 -8.46 11.61
C PRO A 54 -17.71 -9.56 11.37
N ARG A 55 -18.66 -9.34 10.45
CA ARG A 55 -19.70 -10.32 10.10
C ARG A 55 -19.14 -11.57 9.42
N LEU A 56 -18.02 -11.43 8.70
CA LEU A 56 -17.33 -12.53 8.02
C LEU A 56 -16.23 -13.15 8.88
N GLN A 57 -15.90 -12.54 10.03
CA GLN A 57 -14.75 -12.90 10.86
C GLN A 57 -13.44 -12.89 10.06
N GLU A 58 -13.31 -11.92 9.14
CA GLU A 58 -12.11 -11.73 8.33
C GLU A 58 -11.34 -10.49 8.76
N VAL A 59 -10.03 -10.64 8.85
CA VAL A 59 -9.09 -9.55 9.15
C VAL A 59 -7.98 -9.59 8.11
N PHE A 60 -7.70 -8.46 7.49
CA PHE A 60 -6.65 -8.28 6.51
C PHE A 60 -5.65 -7.24 7.01
N THR A 61 -4.35 -7.51 6.84
CA THR A 61 -3.31 -6.52 7.14
C THR A 61 -2.34 -6.35 5.98
N TRP A 62 -1.88 -5.13 5.77
CA TRP A 62 -0.81 -4.81 4.83
C TRP A 62 -0.04 -3.56 5.27
N ARG A 63 1.08 -3.31 4.59
CA ARG A 63 1.80 -2.02 4.64
C ARG A 63 1.71 -1.36 3.28
N ASN A 64 1.60 -0.03 3.27
CA ASN A 64 1.68 0.73 2.04
C ASN A 64 3.11 0.66 1.46
N VAL A 65 3.20 0.69 0.14
CA VAL A 65 4.49 0.76 -0.56
C VAL A 65 5.09 2.16 -0.51
N SER A 66 6.39 2.25 -0.76
CA SER A 66 7.08 3.53 -0.84
C SER A 66 6.61 4.32 -2.06
N CYS A 67 6.66 5.64 -1.94
CA CYS A 67 6.39 6.56 -3.04
C CYS A 67 7.61 7.44 -3.32
N LYS A 68 7.85 7.75 -4.59
CA LYS A 68 8.87 8.69 -5.03
C LYS A 68 8.20 9.87 -5.71
N ILE A 69 8.43 11.07 -5.19
CA ILE A 69 8.02 12.33 -5.82
C ILE A 69 9.22 12.86 -6.59
N HIS A 70 9.08 12.97 -7.90
CA HIS A 70 10.12 13.43 -8.80
C HIS A 70 10.00 14.93 -9.07
N ASN A 71 11.10 15.55 -9.49
CA ASN A 71 11.16 16.95 -9.92
C ASN A 71 10.73 17.96 -8.85
N VAL A 72 11.06 17.72 -7.58
CA VAL A 72 10.64 18.58 -6.45
C VAL A 72 11.33 19.96 -6.43
N ILE A 73 12.39 20.16 -7.22
CA ILE A 73 13.07 21.45 -7.38
C ILE A 73 12.63 22.18 -8.66
N VAL A 74 12.61 21.47 -9.80
CA VAL A 74 12.38 22.08 -11.12
C VAL A 74 11.70 21.09 -12.07
N GLY A 75 10.76 21.61 -12.87
CA GLY A 75 9.99 20.83 -13.84
C GLY A 75 8.64 20.38 -13.29
N LYS A 76 7.90 19.61 -14.09
CA LYS A 76 6.60 19.06 -13.68
C LYS A 76 6.82 17.93 -12.66
N MET A 77 6.25 18.07 -11.47
CA MET A 77 6.24 17.02 -10.46
C MET A 77 5.36 15.84 -10.89
N TRP A 78 5.81 14.64 -10.54
CA TRP A 78 5.07 13.39 -10.77
C TRP A 78 5.49 12.36 -9.72
N ILE A 79 4.66 11.33 -9.53
CA ILE A 79 4.77 10.38 -8.43
C ILE A 79 4.83 8.96 -8.96
N GLU A 80 5.70 8.12 -8.39
CA GLU A 80 5.67 6.67 -8.56
C GLU A 80 5.51 5.99 -7.21
N SER A 81 4.72 4.92 -7.17
CA SER A 81 4.69 3.97 -6.06
C SER A 81 5.50 2.73 -6.42
N PHE A 82 6.31 2.23 -5.50
CA PHE A 82 7.25 1.15 -5.77
C PHE A 82 7.58 0.29 -4.55
N GLY A 83 8.01 -0.94 -4.82
CA GLY A 83 8.37 -1.92 -3.81
C GLY A 83 7.40 -3.10 -3.79
N ASN A 84 7.50 -3.93 -2.76
CA ASN A 84 6.67 -5.12 -2.63
C ASN A 84 5.62 -4.89 -1.55
N SER A 85 4.37 -5.29 -1.79
CA SER A 85 3.31 -5.30 -0.79
C SER A 85 2.78 -6.70 -0.59
N VAL A 86 2.51 -7.05 0.67
CA VAL A 86 1.82 -8.28 1.03
C VAL A 86 0.54 -7.92 1.76
N ILE A 87 -0.59 -8.35 1.21
CA ILE A 87 -1.89 -8.28 1.88
C ILE A 87 -2.16 -9.67 2.44
N LEU A 88 -2.17 -9.78 3.76
CA LEU A 88 -2.37 -11.05 4.46
C LEU A 88 -3.80 -11.12 4.99
N SER A 89 -4.51 -12.22 4.66
CA SER A 89 -5.73 -12.63 5.34
C SER A 89 -5.37 -13.46 6.57
N HIS A 90 -5.82 -13.02 7.74
CA HIS A 90 -5.62 -13.75 9.00
C HIS A 90 -6.64 -14.85 9.23
N SER A 91 -7.76 -14.84 8.51
CA SER A 91 -8.82 -15.85 8.66
C SER A 91 -8.46 -17.20 8.04
N ASN A 92 -7.73 -17.19 6.91
CA ASN A 92 -7.43 -18.40 6.14
C ASN A 92 -5.95 -18.50 5.70
N GLY A 93 -5.11 -17.52 6.03
CA GLY A 93 -3.70 -17.51 5.67
C GLY A 93 -3.42 -17.24 4.18
N CYS A 94 -4.46 -16.98 3.38
CA CYS A 94 -4.28 -16.52 2.00
C CYS A 94 -3.59 -15.16 1.99
N ARG A 95 -2.82 -14.88 0.94
CA ARG A 95 -2.15 -13.59 0.79
C ARG A 95 -2.02 -13.15 -0.66
N ALA A 96 -2.10 -11.85 -0.91
CA ALA A 96 -1.68 -11.27 -2.17
C ALA A 96 -0.25 -10.75 -2.03
N GLU A 97 0.68 -11.26 -2.84
CA GLU A 97 2.03 -10.73 -2.98
C GLU A 97 2.10 -9.94 -4.29
N LEU A 98 2.32 -8.62 -4.20
CA LEU A 98 2.34 -7.70 -5.34
C LEU A 98 3.68 -6.95 -5.43
N ASN A 99 4.18 -6.79 -6.65
CA ASN A 99 5.37 -6.03 -7.02
C ASN A 99 4.95 -4.74 -7.72
N TRP A 100 5.37 -3.61 -7.17
CA TRP A 100 5.11 -2.27 -7.69
C TRP A 100 6.38 -1.77 -8.39
N HIS A 101 6.32 -1.64 -9.70
CA HIS A 101 7.49 -1.38 -10.54
C HIS A 101 7.72 0.11 -10.75
N LEU A 102 8.97 0.53 -10.57
CA LEU A 102 9.44 1.80 -11.09
C LEU A 102 9.58 1.70 -12.61
N ALA A 103 9.24 2.77 -13.32
CA ALA A 103 9.64 2.88 -14.71
C ALA A 103 11.17 2.95 -14.80
N SER A 104 11.71 2.28 -15.81
CA SER A 104 13.14 2.27 -16.10
C SER A 104 13.37 2.25 -17.61
N TRP A 105 14.62 2.46 -18.03
CA TRP A 105 14.96 2.39 -19.45
C TRP A 105 14.68 1.00 -20.06
N ARG A 106 14.69 -0.07 -19.25
CA ARG A 106 14.35 -1.44 -19.69
C ARG A 106 12.85 -1.70 -19.74
N ASN A 107 12.10 -1.03 -18.88
CA ASN A 107 10.66 -1.16 -18.79
C ASN A 107 10.06 0.24 -18.56
N PRO A 108 9.71 0.95 -19.65
CA PRO A 108 9.24 2.33 -19.58
C PRO A 108 7.79 2.43 -19.08
N GLU A 109 7.12 1.30 -18.81
CA GLU A 109 5.76 1.32 -18.29
C GLU A 109 5.72 1.84 -16.85
N HIS A 110 5.18 3.04 -16.71
CA HIS A 110 4.88 3.62 -15.42
C HIS A 110 3.75 2.88 -14.70
N HIS A 111 3.84 2.89 -13.36
CA HIS A 111 2.76 2.51 -12.46
C HIS A 111 2.33 1.05 -12.53
N ARG A 112 3.13 0.18 -13.17
CA ARG A 112 2.83 -1.23 -13.30
C ARG A 112 2.87 -1.92 -11.94
N VAL A 113 1.86 -2.75 -11.70
CA VAL A 113 1.79 -3.66 -10.56
C VAL A 113 1.48 -5.05 -11.08
N ASP A 114 2.19 -6.07 -10.59
CA ASP A 114 1.86 -7.47 -10.86
C ASP A 114 2.17 -8.37 -9.66
N GLY A 115 1.54 -9.54 -9.62
CA GLY A 115 1.70 -10.45 -8.51
C GLY A 115 0.71 -11.59 -8.53
N TYR A 116 0.57 -12.23 -7.37
CA TYR A 116 -0.29 -13.41 -7.22
C TYR A 116 -1.03 -13.39 -5.90
N ILE A 117 -2.23 -13.97 -5.91
CA ILE A 117 -2.90 -14.46 -4.70
C ILE A 117 -2.38 -15.87 -4.46
N LEU A 118 -1.95 -16.15 -3.24
CA LEU A 118 -1.47 -17.44 -2.78
C LEU A 118 -2.36 -17.96 -1.65
N ASP A 119 -2.53 -19.27 -1.58
CA ASP A 119 -3.10 -19.92 -0.40
C ASP A 119 -2.08 -19.99 0.76
N SER A 120 -2.50 -20.55 1.89
CA SER A 120 -1.65 -20.75 3.07
C SER A 120 -0.46 -21.69 2.82
N SER A 121 -0.52 -22.54 1.78
CA SER A 121 0.55 -23.44 1.35
C SER A 121 1.48 -22.81 0.31
N LYS A 122 1.30 -21.52 0.00
CA LYS A 122 2.03 -20.76 -1.04
C LYS A 122 1.75 -21.25 -2.47
N THR A 123 0.64 -21.95 -2.69
CA THR A 123 0.16 -22.27 -4.03
C THR A 123 -0.40 -21.02 -4.67
N ARG A 124 0.00 -20.70 -5.90
CA ARG A 124 -0.56 -19.57 -6.66
C ARG A 124 -1.97 -19.91 -7.10
N LEU A 125 -2.95 -19.17 -6.58
CA LEU A 125 -4.36 -19.32 -6.91
C LEU A 125 -4.77 -18.47 -8.12
N ARG A 126 -4.20 -17.25 -8.22
CA ARG A 126 -4.60 -16.27 -9.24
C ARG A 126 -3.49 -15.26 -9.48
N ALA A 127 -3.28 -14.85 -10.73
CA ALA A 127 -2.42 -13.72 -11.07
C ALA A 127 -3.20 -12.41 -10.93
N LEU A 128 -2.51 -11.35 -10.52
CA LEU A 128 -3.01 -9.98 -10.51
C LEU A 128 -2.02 -9.11 -11.28
N TYR A 129 -2.50 -8.25 -12.18
CA TYR A 129 -1.65 -7.34 -12.94
C TYR A 129 -2.41 -6.09 -13.35
N GLY A 130 -1.71 -4.98 -13.58
CA GLY A 130 -2.33 -3.75 -14.03
C GLY A 130 -1.50 -2.51 -13.75
N LYS A 131 -2.17 -1.37 -13.68
CA LYS A 131 -1.57 -0.09 -13.32
C LYS A 131 -2.36 0.53 -12.18
N TRP A 132 -1.70 0.95 -11.10
CA TRP A 132 -2.40 1.45 -9.92
C TRP A 132 -3.22 2.73 -10.17
N VAL A 133 -2.93 3.45 -11.26
CA VAL A 133 -3.66 4.65 -11.71
C VAL A 133 -4.84 4.36 -12.64
N ASP A 134 -4.99 3.13 -13.13
CA ASP A 134 -5.95 2.77 -14.19
C ASP A 134 -6.87 1.64 -13.73
N GLY A 135 -6.29 0.46 -13.46
CA GLY A 135 -7.05 -0.69 -13.03
C GLY A 135 -6.18 -1.93 -12.82
N PHE A 136 -6.78 -2.91 -12.12
CA PHE A 136 -6.22 -4.22 -11.87
C PHE A 136 -7.05 -5.29 -12.59
N TYR A 137 -6.37 -6.26 -13.18
CA TYR A 137 -6.91 -7.37 -13.95
C TYR A 137 -6.49 -8.71 -13.31
N ARG A 138 -7.23 -9.78 -13.63
CA ARG A 138 -7.17 -11.09 -12.97
C ARG A 138 -7.14 -12.27 -13.92
#